data_AF-A0A1F6FPT7-F1
#
_entry.id   AF-A0A1F6FPT7-F1
#
_cell.length_a   1.000
_cell.length_b   1.000
_cell.length_c   1.000
_cell.angle_alpha   90.00
_cell.angle_beta   90.00
_cell.angle_gamma   90.00
#
_symmetry.space_group_name_H-M   'P 1'
#
loop_
_entity.id
_entity.type
_entity.pdbx_description
1 polymer ?
#
loop_
_entity_poly.entity_id
_entity_poly.type
_entity_poly.pdbx_seq_one_letter_code
_entity_poly.pdbx_strand_id
1 'polypeptide(L)'
;MNIHPLLVHFPIGILVLYTAFEILRFSFIVKRPAYFEIKTILVILGTISAYLTFSTGEIAEELIQVTDPTKIPLVEIHSMYAGATVGVFSILAGTYLIEWCRRNNFLNFITKIGLIQKLTRFILRFSPLLAILGLITITITGGLGAAIVYGPDVDPFVTFIYKIFITTLE
;
A
#
# COMPACT_ATOMS: atom_id res chain seq x y z
N MET A 1 14.88 4.12 -22.22
CA MET A 1 13.64 3.64 -21.56
C MET A 1 13.37 4.53 -20.37
N ASN A 2 12.16 5.06 -20.23
CA ASN A 2 11.76 5.72 -18.97
C ASN A 2 11.71 4.64 -17.89
N ILE A 3 12.71 4.64 -17.01
CA ILE A 3 12.80 3.77 -15.82
C ILE A 3 11.76 4.18 -14.75
N HIS A 4 11.20 5.38 -14.91
CA HIS A 4 10.26 6.01 -14.00
C HIS A 4 8.96 5.19 -13.75
N PRO A 5 8.27 4.61 -14.77
CA PRO A 5 7.08 3.79 -14.52
C PRO A 5 7.40 2.50 -13.77
N LEU A 6 8.57 1.90 -14.01
CA LEU A 6 8.96 0.65 -13.34
C LEU A 6 9.20 0.89 -11.84
N LEU A 7 9.90 1.96 -11.48
CA LEU A 7 10.19 2.27 -10.07
C LEU A 7 8.95 2.66 -9.26
N VAL A 8 7.92 3.23 -9.89
CA VAL A 8 6.69 3.67 -9.19
C VAL A 8 5.53 2.67 -9.24
N HIS A 9 5.48 1.75 -10.23
CA HIS A 9 4.42 0.73 -10.32
C HIS A 9 4.82 -0.63 -9.72
N PHE A 10 6.12 -0.92 -9.55
CA PHE A 10 6.59 -2.17 -8.96
C PHE A 10 6.03 -2.48 -7.56
N PRO A 11 5.86 -1.51 -6.63
CA PRO A 11 5.24 -1.79 -5.33
C PRO A 11 3.80 -2.27 -5.43
N ILE A 12 3.04 -1.74 -6.40
CA ILE A 12 1.60 -2.03 -6.58
C ILE A 12 1.40 -3.52 -6.85
N GLY A 13 2.16 -4.10 -7.79
CA GLY A 13 2.05 -5.52 -8.12
C GLY A 13 2.32 -6.44 -6.93
N ILE A 14 3.35 -6.13 -6.13
CA ILE A 14 3.72 -6.94 -4.96
C ILE A 14 2.64 -6.84 -3.86
N LEU A 15 2.16 -5.64 -3.56
CA LEU A 15 1.15 -5.42 -2.52
C LEU A 15 -0.22 -5.98 -2.92
N VAL A 16 -0.60 -5.89 -4.21
CA VAL A 16 -1.81 -6.54 -4.74
C VAL A 16 -1.69 -8.06 -4.63
N LEU A 17 -0.53 -8.63 -4.96
CA LEU A 17 -0.30 -10.08 -4.81
C LEU A 17 -0.37 -10.51 -3.35
N TYR A 18 0.24 -9.75 -2.43
CA TYR A 18 0.09 -9.96 -1.00
C TYR A 18 -1.39 -9.95 -0.57
N THR A 19 -2.15 -8.94 -1.00
CA THR A 19 -3.58 -8.84 -0.68
C THR A 19 -4.37 -10.02 -1.23
N ALA A 20 -4.07 -10.48 -2.45
CA ALA A 20 -4.71 -11.68 -3.01
C ALA A 20 -4.44 -12.92 -2.14
N PHE A 21 -3.22 -13.08 -1.63
CA PHE A 21 -2.89 -14.14 -0.67
C PHE A 21 -3.67 -13.99 0.63
N GLU A 22 -3.85 -12.77 1.13
CA GLU A 22 -4.58 -12.49 2.36
C GLU A 22 -6.09 -12.78 2.25
N ILE A 23 -6.70 -12.50 1.09
CA ILE A 23 -8.15 -12.61 0.86
C ILE A 23 -8.56 -14.01 0.39
N LEU A 24 -7.93 -14.53 -0.67
CA LEU A 24 -8.43 -15.71 -1.39
C LEU A 24 -8.22 -17.02 -0.61
N ARG A 25 -7.19 -17.08 0.25
CA ARG A 25 -6.91 -18.16 1.22
C ARG A 25 -7.26 -19.59 0.75
N PHE A 26 -6.90 -19.94 -0.47
CA PHE A 26 -7.20 -21.26 -1.03
C PHE A 26 -6.62 -22.38 -0.16
N SER A 27 -7.45 -23.37 0.19
CA SER A 27 -7.13 -24.38 1.20
C SER A 27 -5.89 -25.24 0.88
N PHE A 28 -5.56 -25.43 -0.40
CA PHE A 28 -4.38 -26.17 -0.85
C PHE A 28 -3.07 -25.36 -0.73
N ILE A 29 -3.16 -24.02 -0.71
CA ILE A 29 -2.02 -23.11 -0.56
C ILE A 29 -1.77 -22.83 0.92
N VAL A 30 -2.83 -22.53 1.68
CA VAL A 30 -2.74 -22.14 3.10
C VAL A 30 -2.11 -23.22 3.98
N LYS A 31 -2.26 -24.50 3.61
CA LYS A 31 -1.67 -25.64 4.34
C LYS A 31 -0.16 -25.79 4.11
N ARG A 32 0.42 -25.05 3.16
CA ARG A 32 1.86 -25.13 2.90
C ARG A 32 2.63 -24.39 4.00
N PRO A 33 3.73 -24.95 4.50
CA PRO A 33 4.51 -24.32 5.57
C PRO A 33 4.99 -22.92 5.16
N ALA A 34 5.40 -22.74 3.90
CA ALA A 34 5.92 -21.50 3.35
C ALA A 34 4.89 -20.37 3.15
N TYR A 35 3.59 -20.62 3.34
CA TYR A 35 2.55 -19.64 3.04
C TYR A 35 2.67 -18.37 3.89
N PHE A 36 3.10 -18.50 5.15
CA PHE A 36 3.33 -17.36 6.03
C PHE A 36 4.55 -16.53 5.59
N GLU A 37 5.64 -17.21 5.23
CA GLU A 37 6.90 -16.59 4.82
C GLU A 37 6.73 -15.84 3.50
N ILE A 38 6.01 -16.43 2.54
CA ILE A 38 5.69 -15.75 1.26
C ILE A 38 4.95 -14.45 1.52
N LYS A 39 3.88 -14.48 2.34
CA LYS A 39 3.12 -13.27 2.68
C LYS A 39 3.98 -12.23 3.37
N THR A 40 4.82 -12.67 4.31
CA THR A 40 5.77 -11.80 5.03
C THR A 40 6.72 -11.10 4.07
N ILE A 41 7.32 -11.84 3.13
CA ILE A 41 8.25 -11.30 2.14
C ILE A 41 7.52 -10.31 1.22
N LEU A 42 6.36 -10.67 0.70
CA LEU A 42 5.59 -9.81 -0.19
C LEU A 42 5.23 -8.48 0.49
N VAL A 43 4.65 -8.52 1.69
CA VAL A 43 4.24 -7.27 2.36
C VAL A 43 5.44 -6.43 2.78
N ILE A 44 6.54 -7.02 3.24
CA ILE A 44 7.73 -6.24 3.64
C ILE A 44 8.38 -5.59 2.42
N LEU A 45 8.66 -6.36 1.36
CA LEU A 45 9.30 -5.81 0.16
C LEU A 45 8.38 -4.82 -0.54
N GLY A 46 7.09 -5.13 -0.65
CA GLY A 46 6.08 -4.24 -1.23
C GLY A 46 5.99 -2.91 -0.48
N THR A 47 5.97 -2.94 0.87
CA THR A 47 5.93 -1.73 1.70
C THR A 47 7.21 -0.91 1.59
N ILE A 48 8.39 -1.55 1.61
CA ILE A 48 9.67 -0.83 1.44
C ILE A 48 9.70 -0.13 0.09
N SER A 49 9.34 -0.83 -0.99
CA SER A 49 9.25 -0.22 -2.32
C SER A 49 8.21 0.89 -2.37
N ALA A 50 7.04 0.72 -1.75
CA ALA A 50 5.99 1.74 -1.73
C ALA A 50 6.43 2.99 -0.97
N TYR A 51 7.17 2.85 0.13
CA TYR A 51 7.74 3.98 0.86
C TYR A 51 8.73 4.77 0.01
N LEU A 52 9.62 4.08 -0.72
CA LEU A 52 10.55 4.74 -1.64
C LEU A 52 9.82 5.49 -2.75
N THR A 53 8.80 4.87 -3.36
CA THR A 53 7.95 5.51 -4.37
C THR A 53 7.23 6.74 -3.81
N PHE A 54 6.62 6.63 -2.63
CA PHE A 54 5.93 7.73 -1.97
C PHE A 54 6.89 8.90 -1.71
N SER A 55 8.08 8.64 -1.16
CA SER A 55 9.09 9.67 -0.92
C SER A 55 9.53 10.39 -2.20
N THR A 56 9.63 9.68 -3.33
CA THR A 56 9.92 10.33 -4.61
C THR A 56 8.73 11.12 -5.18
N GLY A 57 7.50 10.73 -4.83
CA GLY A 57 6.28 11.44 -5.20
C GLY A 57 6.15 12.79 -4.50
N GLU A 58 6.47 12.87 -3.22
CA GLU A 58 6.47 14.14 -2.46
C GLU A 58 7.40 15.19 -3.10
N ILE A 59 8.58 14.77 -3.55
CA ILE A 59 9.53 15.67 -4.25
C ILE A 59 8.94 16.14 -5.60
N ALA A 60 8.18 15.27 -6.28
CA ALA A 60 7.54 15.63 -7.54
C ALA A 60 6.35 16.59 -7.33
N GLU A 61 5.63 16.47 -6.21
CA GLU A 61 4.54 17.38 -5.83
C GLU A 61 5.06 18.81 -5.63
N GLU A 62 6.18 18.99 -4.93
CA GLU A 62 6.82 20.31 -4.76
C GLU A 62 7.13 20.98 -6.12
N LEU A 63 7.52 20.20 -7.12
CA LEU A 63 7.77 20.70 -8.47
C LEU A 63 6.46 21.09 -9.20
N ILE A 64 5.38 20.32 -9.01
CA ILE A 64 4.08 20.64 -9.60
C ILE A 64 3.50 21.93 -9.00
N GLN A 65 3.70 22.18 -7.70
CA GLN A 65 3.25 23.42 -7.06
C GLN A 65 3.79 24.68 -7.75
N VAL A 66 5.00 24.60 -8.32
CA VAL A 66 5.62 25.72 -9.05
C VAL A 66 5.25 25.73 -10.53
N THR A 67 5.13 24.55 -11.15
CA THR A 67 5.00 24.42 -12.61
C THR A 67 3.56 24.39 -13.12
N ASP A 68 2.63 23.83 -12.34
CA ASP A 68 1.22 23.74 -12.70
C ASP A 68 0.32 23.77 -11.44
N PRO A 69 0.13 24.95 -10.83
CA PRO A 69 -0.63 25.10 -9.58
C PRO A 69 -2.09 24.65 -9.69
N THR A 70 -2.64 24.57 -10.92
CA THR A 70 -4.03 24.15 -11.14
C THR A 70 -4.28 22.69 -10.77
N LYS A 71 -3.21 21.87 -10.71
CA LYS A 71 -3.28 20.46 -10.34
C LYS A 71 -3.14 20.20 -8.84
N ILE A 72 -2.81 21.20 -8.03
CA ILE A 72 -2.53 21.04 -6.60
C ILE A 72 -3.65 20.28 -5.87
N PRO A 73 -4.95 20.61 -6.00
CA PRO A 73 -6.00 19.89 -5.28
C PRO A 73 -6.05 18.40 -5.61
N LEU A 74 -5.76 18.04 -6.86
CA LEU A 74 -5.72 16.65 -7.30
C LEU A 74 -4.49 15.91 -6.76
N VAL A 75 -3.33 16.59 -6.77
CA VAL A 75 -2.06 16.03 -6.28
C VAL A 75 -2.08 15.82 -4.77
N GLU A 76 -2.65 16.76 -4.00
CA GLU A 76 -2.78 16.62 -2.53
C GLU A 76 -3.62 15.40 -2.14
N ILE A 77 -4.76 15.18 -2.81
CA ILE A 77 -5.61 14.01 -2.56
C ILE A 77 -4.88 12.73 -2.99
N HIS A 78 -4.15 12.75 -4.11
CA HIS A 78 -3.31 11.63 -4.54
C HIS A 78 -2.24 11.28 -3.48
N SER A 79 -1.51 12.27 -2.97
CA SER A 79 -0.50 12.09 -1.93
C SER A 79 -1.12 11.56 -0.64
N MET A 80 -2.27 12.09 -0.20
CA MET A 80 -2.99 11.60 0.98
C MET A 80 -3.30 10.09 0.88
N TYR A 81 -3.83 9.62 -0.26
CA TYR A 81 -4.12 8.20 -0.45
C TYR A 81 -2.85 7.35 -0.63
N ALA A 82 -1.79 7.91 -1.23
CA ALA A 82 -0.49 7.24 -1.32
C ALA A 82 0.09 7.02 0.09
N GLY A 83 0.06 8.04 0.94
CA GLY A 83 0.44 7.97 2.35
C GLY A 83 -0.43 6.98 3.14
N ALA A 84 -1.74 6.98 2.92
CA ALA A 84 -2.65 5.99 3.52
C ALA A 84 -2.29 4.55 3.13
N THR A 85 -1.96 4.32 1.84
CA THR A 85 -1.50 3.03 1.33
C THR A 85 -0.22 2.58 2.05
N VAL A 86 0.79 3.46 2.11
CA VAL A 86 2.04 3.19 2.83
C VAL A 86 1.77 2.89 4.31
N GLY A 87 0.91 3.66 4.97
CA GLY A 87 0.56 3.48 6.37
C GLY A 87 -0.09 2.13 6.66
N VAL A 88 -1.13 1.76 5.91
CA VAL A 88 -1.84 0.48 6.09
C VAL A 88 -0.91 -0.71 5.88
N PHE A 89 -0.14 -0.72 4.79
CA PHE A 89 0.79 -1.82 4.53
C PHE A 89 2.02 -1.80 5.44
N SER A 90 2.39 -0.67 6.04
CA SER A 90 3.42 -0.60 7.09
C SER A 90 2.96 -1.25 8.39
N ILE A 91 1.71 -1.05 8.80
CA ILE A 91 1.12 -1.74 9.95
C ILE A 91 1.16 -3.26 9.73
N LEU A 92 0.76 -3.71 8.54
CA LEU A 92 0.80 -5.12 8.16
C LEU A 92 2.24 -5.65 8.13
N ALA A 93 3.15 -4.96 7.44
CA ALA A 93 4.56 -5.35 7.33
C ALA A 93 5.24 -5.47 8.70
N GLY A 94 5.07 -4.48 9.58
CA GLY A 94 5.60 -4.51 10.94
C GLY A 94 5.02 -5.67 11.76
N THR A 95 3.72 -5.93 11.62
CA THR A 95 3.06 -7.04 12.31
C THR A 95 3.59 -8.40 11.85
N TYR A 96 3.73 -8.60 10.54
CA TYR A 96 4.32 -9.82 9.97
C TYR A 96 5.79 -9.98 10.34
N LEU A 97 6.57 -8.90 10.36
CA LEU A 97 7.96 -8.91 10.81
C LEU A 97 8.09 -9.32 12.27
N ILE A 98 7.28 -8.76 13.17
CA ILE A 98 7.27 -9.13 14.59
C ILE A 98 6.95 -10.62 14.78
N GLU A 99 5.92 -11.12 14.08
CA GLU A 99 5.54 -12.53 14.15
C GLU A 99 6.61 -13.46 13.55
N TRP A 100 7.26 -13.04 12.47
CA TRP A 100 8.40 -13.77 11.88
C TRP A 100 9.59 -13.82 12.84
N CYS A 101 9.94 -12.69 13.48
CA CYS A 101 10.97 -12.64 14.51
C CYS A 101 10.67 -13.61 15.66
N ARG A 102 9.42 -13.63 16.13
CA ARG A 102 8.95 -14.53 17.19
C ARG A 102 9.09 -16.01 16.81
N ARG A 103 8.71 -16.40 15.59
CA ARG A 103 8.81 -17.79 15.10
C ARG A 103 10.25 -18.28 14.97
N ASN A 104 11.17 -17.37 14.66
CA ASN A 104 12.59 -17.66 14.44
C ASN A 104 13.47 -17.35 15.67
N ASN A 105 12.87 -17.08 16.83
CA ASN A 105 13.58 -16.71 18.07
C ASN A 105 14.51 -15.47 17.92
N PHE A 106 14.18 -14.54 17.02
CA PHE A 106 14.89 -13.28 16.83
C PHE A 106 14.22 -12.15 17.64
N LEU A 107 15.01 -11.20 18.16
CA LEU A 107 14.54 -10.06 18.99
C LEU A 107 13.60 -10.49 20.14
N ASN A 108 13.91 -11.61 20.80
CA ASN A 108 13.06 -12.24 21.82
C ASN A 108 12.70 -11.33 23.00
N PHE A 109 13.53 -10.34 23.32
CA PHE A 109 13.23 -9.37 24.37
C PHE A 109 12.01 -8.49 24.02
N ILE A 110 11.81 -8.16 22.74
CA ILE A 110 10.66 -7.40 22.24
C ILE A 110 9.46 -8.34 22.04
N THR A 111 9.67 -9.44 21.33
CA THR A 111 8.56 -10.34 20.90
C THR A 111 7.91 -11.10 22.06
N LYS A 112 8.51 -11.12 23.24
CA LYS A 112 7.94 -11.68 24.49
C LYS A 112 7.12 -10.68 25.31
N ILE A 113 7.13 -9.40 24.96
CA ILE A 113 6.32 -8.39 25.67
C ILE A 113 4.84 -8.71 25.44
N GLY A 114 4.09 -8.94 26.52
CA GLY A 114 2.70 -9.40 26.45
C GLY A 114 1.76 -8.47 25.67
N LEU A 115 1.98 -7.16 25.75
CA LEU A 115 1.22 -6.16 24.98
C LEU A 115 1.46 -6.31 23.47
N ILE A 116 2.73 -6.46 23.06
CA ILE A 116 3.12 -6.65 21.66
C ILE A 116 2.47 -7.93 21.12
N GLN A 117 2.52 -9.03 21.85
CA GLN A 117 1.88 -10.28 21.42
C GLN A 117 0.36 -10.20 21.30
N LYS A 118 -0.31 -9.47 22.20
CA LYS A 118 -1.76 -9.24 22.12
C LYS A 118 -2.09 -8.41 20.88
N LEU A 119 -1.35 -7.32 20.64
CA LEU A 119 -1.55 -6.44 19.51
C LEU A 119 -1.27 -7.14 18.17
N THR A 120 -0.13 -7.84 18.05
CA THR A 120 0.23 -8.60 16.84
C THR A 120 -0.84 -9.64 16.50
N ARG A 121 -1.33 -10.42 17.48
CA ARG A 121 -2.41 -11.39 17.25
C ARG A 121 -3.72 -10.74 16.86
N PHE A 122 -4.05 -9.59 17.46
CA PHE A 122 -5.24 -8.82 17.10
C PHE A 122 -5.16 -8.33 15.65
N ILE A 123 -4.05 -7.71 15.24
CA ILE A 123 -3.86 -7.21 13.88
C ILE A 123 -3.87 -8.35 12.86
N LEU A 124 -3.13 -9.45 13.11
CA LEU A 124 -3.12 -10.63 12.22
C LEU A 124 -4.49 -11.29 12.08
N ARG A 125 -5.37 -11.18 13.09
CA ARG A 125 -6.75 -11.67 12.97
C ARG A 125 -7.56 -10.86 11.95
N PHE A 126 -7.30 -9.57 11.86
CA PHE A 126 -7.98 -8.64 10.97
C PHE A 126 -7.16 -8.27 9.72
N SER A 127 -6.05 -8.97 9.45
CA SER A 127 -5.20 -8.69 8.29
C SER A 127 -5.93 -8.74 6.96
N PRO A 128 -6.94 -9.61 6.70
CA PRO A 128 -7.70 -9.55 5.45
C PRO A 128 -8.47 -8.25 5.26
N LEU A 129 -9.03 -7.69 6.34
CA LEU A 129 -9.76 -6.41 6.27
C LEU A 129 -8.79 -5.25 6.01
N LEU A 130 -7.63 -5.26 6.68
CA LEU A 130 -6.58 -4.26 6.43
C LEU A 130 -6.01 -4.38 5.02
N ALA A 131 -5.84 -5.59 4.48
CA ALA A 131 -5.39 -5.79 3.10
C ALA A 131 -6.42 -5.30 2.08
N ILE A 132 -7.72 -5.50 2.34
CA ILE A 132 -8.80 -4.90 1.52
C ILE A 132 -8.74 -3.38 1.60
N LEU A 133 -8.59 -2.81 2.80
CA LEU A 133 -8.45 -1.36 2.98
C LEU A 133 -7.25 -0.83 2.19
N GLY A 134 -6.09 -1.49 2.28
CA GLY A 134 -4.89 -1.13 1.52
C GLY A 134 -5.07 -1.27 0.00
N LEU A 135 -5.87 -2.25 -0.45
CA LEU A 135 -6.22 -2.40 -1.87
C LEU A 135 -7.15 -1.28 -2.35
N ILE A 136 -8.08 -0.82 -1.51
CA ILE A 136 -8.93 0.33 -1.81
C ILE A 136 -8.07 1.59 -1.94
N THR A 137 -7.20 1.86 -0.97
CA THR A 137 -6.34 3.06 -1.02
C THR A 137 -5.41 3.04 -2.22
N ILE A 138 -4.76 1.92 -2.54
CA ILE A 138 -3.83 1.84 -3.69
C ILE A 138 -4.56 1.99 -5.02
N THR A 139 -5.82 1.52 -5.10
CA THR A 139 -6.66 1.68 -6.29
C THR A 139 -7.03 3.14 -6.50
N ILE A 140 -7.40 3.85 -5.43
CA ILE A 140 -7.66 5.29 -5.48
C ILE A 140 -6.40 6.06 -5.86
N THR A 141 -5.26 5.78 -5.22
CA THR A 141 -3.96 6.39 -5.56
C THR A 141 -3.63 6.20 -7.04
N GLY A 142 -3.79 4.98 -7.56
CA GLY A 142 -3.54 4.67 -8.97
C GLY A 142 -4.47 5.43 -9.92
N GLY A 143 -5.77 5.49 -9.61
CA GLY A 143 -6.75 6.24 -10.41
C GLY A 143 -6.48 7.74 -10.44
N LEU A 144 -6.18 8.35 -9.28
CA LEU A 144 -5.80 9.76 -9.20
C LEU A 144 -4.47 10.04 -9.91
N GLY A 145 -3.50 9.13 -9.80
CA GLY A 145 -2.22 9.22 -10.52
C GLY A 145 -2.42 9.19 -12.04
N ALA A 146 -3.31 8.34 -12.54
CA ALA A 146 -3.68 8.32 -13.95
C ALA A 146 -4.35 9.65 -14.38
N ALA A 147 -5.23 10.22 -13.55
CA ALA A 147 -5.84 11.51 -13.83
C ALA A 147 -4.82 12.66 -13.89
N ILE A 148 -3.78 12.65 -13.05
CA ILE A 148 -2.71 13.67 -13.06
C ILE A 148 -1.92 13.63 -14.38
N VAL A 149 -1.61 12.44 -14.88
CA VAL A 149 -0.74 12.25 -16.06
C VAL A 149 -1.51 12.34 -17.37
N TYR A 150 -2.69 11.70 -17.45
CA TYR A 150 -3.44 11.53 -18.70
C TYR A 150 -4.75 12.34 -18.75
N GLY A 151 -5.13 12.98 -17.65
CA GLY A 151 -6.40 13.69 -17.51
C GLY A 151 -7.53 12.82 -16.95
N PRO A 152 -8.61 13.44 -16.44
CA PRO A 152 -9.69 12.76 -15.73
C PRO A 152 -10.56 11.86 -16.62
N ASP A 153 -10.53 12.08 -17.94
CA ASP A 153 -11.39 11.38 -18.92
C ASP A 153 -10.67 10.24 -19.65
N VAL A 154 -9.51 9.79 -19.16
CA VAL A 154 -8.71 8.73 -19.79
C VAL A 154 -9.48 7.40 -19.90
N ASP A 155 -10.26 7.05 -18.86
CA ASP A 155 -11.14 5.89 -18.85
C ASP A 155 -12.28 6.05 -17.82
N PRO A 156 -13.37 5.26 -17.93
CA PRO A 156 -14.54 5.39 -17.05
C PRO A 156 -14.25 5.20 -15.55
N PHE A 157 -13.25 4.41 -15.20
CA PHE A 157 -12.91 4.11 -13.81
C PHE A 157 -12.11 5.27 -13.18
N VAL A 158 -11.15 5.84 -13.92
CA VAL A 158 -10.45 7.06 -13.51
C VAL A 158 -11.42 8.23 -13.38
N THR A 159 -12.32 8.41 -14.35
CA THR A 159 -13.36 9.45 -14.28
C THR A 159 -14.25 9.28 -13.05
N PHE A 160 -14.63 8.04 -12.74
CA PHE A 160 -15.42 7.74 -11.54
C PHE A 160 -14.68 8.13 -10.26
N ILE A 161 -13.42 7.71 -10.10
CA ILE A 161 -12.60 8.06 -8.94
C ILE A 161 -12.43 9.58 -8.83
N TYR A 162 -12.07 10.25 -9.93
CA TYR A 162 -11.86 11.69 -9.97
C TYR A 162 -13.11 12.45 -9.51
N LYS A 163 -14.29 12.06 -9.99
CA LYS A 163 -15.57 12.72 -9.63
C LYS A 163 -15.97 12.55 -8.17
N ILE A 164 -15.52 11.49 -7.50
CA ILE A 164 -15.78 11.31 -6.06
C ILE A 164 -15.11 12.41 -5.24
N PHE A 165 -13.97 12.92 -5.68
CA PHE A 165 -13.11 13.80 -4.87
C PHE A 165 -13.07 15.25 -5.34
N ILE A 166 -13.08 15.49 -6.66
CA ILE A 166 -12.87 16.84 -7.20
C ILE A 166 -14.18 17.57 -7.49
N THR A 167 -15.21 16.91 -8.06
CA THR A 167 -16.52 17.56 -8.26
C THR A 167 -17.29 17.86 -6.98
N THR A 168 -16.83 17.37 -5.82
CA THR A 168 -17.39 17.71 -4.51
C THR A 168 -16.79 18.99 -3.91
N LEU A 169 -15.83 19.63 -4.59
CA LEU A 169 -15.13 20.84 -4.13
C LEU A 169 -15.57 22.12 -4.85
N GLU A 170 -16.51 22.04 -5.80
CA GLU A 170 -17.21 23.16 -6.46
C GLU A 170 -18.63 23.32 -5.91
#